data_AF-A0A4Y2PFN2-F1
#
_entry.id   AF-A0A4Y2PFN2-F1
#
_cell.length_a   1.000
_cell.length_b   1.000
_cell.length_c   1.000
_cell.angle_alpha   90.00
_cell.angle_beta   90.00
_cell.angle_gamma   90.00
#
_symmetry.space_group_name_H-M   'P 1'
#
loop_
_entity.id
_entity.type
_entity.pdbx_description
1 polymer ?
#
loop_
_entity_poly.entity_id
_entity_poly.type
_entity_poly.pdbx_seq_one_letter_code
_entity_poly.pdbx_strand_id
1 'polypeptide(L)'
;MSDNSTDERVQKYIDYLTDTYIAEEAQFPPLTWASDRIEGEERTTNACEAFHSKFNANFSAPNPNIYAFVEVMNSVQLARNFPSGATRLWIKSLQR
;
A
#
# COMPACT_ATOMS: atom_id res chain seq x y z
N MET A 1 46.37 -19.11 -17.12
CA MET A 1 45.48 -20.13 -16.53
C MET A 1 44.16 -19.44 -16.23
N SER A 2 43.15 -19.66 -17.06
CA SER A 2 41.82 -19.05 -16.92
C SER A 2 40.94 -20.06 -16.21
N ASP A 3 40.80 -19.92 -14.90
CA ASP A 3 39.81 -20.67 -14.13
C ASP A 3 38.54 -19.83 -14.03
N ASN A 4 37.78 -19.78 -15.12
CA ASN A 4 36.40 -19.33 -15.07
C ASN A 4 35.51 -20.56 -15.10
N SER A 5 35.43 -21.24 -13.97
CA SER A 5 34.26 -22.04 -13.61
C SER A 5 33.08 -21.09 -13.31
N THR A 6 32.65 -20.30 -14.31
CA THR A 6 31.47 -19.44 -14.19
C THR A 6 30.23 -20.29 -14.42
N ASP A 7 29.64 -20.77 -13.33
CA ASP A 7 28.30 -21.33 -13.32
C ASP A 7 27.33 -20.29 -13.90
N GLU A 8 26.62 -20.65 -14.97
CA GLU A 8 25.66 -19.81 -15.67
C GLU A 8 24.60 -19.21 -14.71
N ARG A 9 24.22 -19.96 -13.67
CA ARG A 9 23.27 -19.51 -12.66
C ARG A 9 23.83 -18.38 -11.81
N VAL A 10 25.11 -18.47 -11.48
CA VAL A 10 25.82 -17.44 -10.72
C VAL A 10 25.95 -16.18 -11.56
N GLN A 11 26.30 -16.33 -12.84
CA GLN A 11 26.38 -15.18 -13.75
C GLN A 11 25.03 -14.48 -13.88
N LYS A 12 23.95 -15.24 -14.13
CA LYS A 12 22.59 -14.68 -14.24
C LYS A 12 22.14 -13.97 -12.97
N TYR A 13 22.52 -14.48 -11.80
CA TYR A 13 22.23 -13.84 -10.53
C TYR A 13 22.99 -12.50 -10.39
N ILE A 14 24.28 -12.49 -10.75
CA ILE A 14 25.11 -11.28 -10.71
C ILE A 14 24.58 -10.23 -11.69
N ASP A 15 24.20 -10.63 -12.90
CA ASP A 15 23.64 -9.74 -13.91
C ASP A 15 22.33 -9.11 -13.40
N TYR A 16 21.40 -9.95 -12.88
CA TYR A 16 20.16 -9.47 -12.28
C TYR A 16 20.40 -8.48 -11.14
N LEU A 17 21.30 -8.82 -10.21
CA LEU A 17 21.64 -7.95 -9.09
C LEU A 17 22.19 -6.61 -9.58
N THR A 18 23.06 -6.66 -10.58
CA THR A 18 23.74 -5.48 -11.13
C THR A 18 22.75 -4.56 -11.82
N ASP A 19 21.97 -5.10 -12.75
CA ASP A 19 21.00 -4.36 -13.56
C ASP A 19 19.82 -3.83 -12.74
N THR A 20 19.48 -4.52 -11.63
CA THR A 20 18.33 -4.15 -10.81
C THR A 20 18.71 -3.19 -9.69
N TYR A 21 19.91 -3.30 -9.10
CA TYR A 21 20.23 -2.59 -7.84
C TYR A 21 21.58 -1.87 -7.78
N ILE A 22 22.60 -2.27 -8.56
CA ILE A 22 23.99 -1.79 -8.37
C ILE A 22 24.41 -0.76 -9.41
N ALA A 23 24.03 -0.95 -10.68
CA ALA A 23 24.38 -0.03 -11.75
C ALA A 23 23.80 1.37 -11.50
N GLU A 24 24.44 2.41 -12.04
CA GLU A 24 23.91 3.78 -11.95
C GLU A 24 22.53 3.90 -12.62
N GLU A 25 22.36 3.19 -13.74
CA GLU A 25 21.11 3.10 -14.51
C GLU A 25 20.22 1.93 -14.06
N ALA A 26 20.46 1.39 -12.87
CA ALA A 26 19.69 0.27 -12.35
C ALA A 26 18.22 0.67 -12.14
N GLN A 27 17.33 -0.32 -12.19
CA GLN A 27 15.90 -0.09 -11.93
C GLN A 27 15.66 0.57 -10.55
N PHE A 28 16.47 0.20 -9.57
CA PHE A 28 16.48 0.77 -8.22
C PHE A 28 17.92 1.18 -7.84
N PRO A 29 18.37 2.37 -8.27
CA PRO A 29 19.74 2.79 -8.09
C PRO A 29 20.18 2.83 -6.63
N PRO A 30 21.48 2.72 -6.34
CA PRO A 30 22.03 2.86 -4.99
C PRO A 30 21.59 4.14 -4.28
N LEU A 31 21.35 5.24 -5.00
CA LEU A 31 20.82 6.47 -4.40
C LEU A 31 19.44 6.25 -3.72
N THR A 32 18.62 5.34 -4.23
CA THR A 32 17.28 5.07 -3.67
C THR A 32 17.38 4.28 -2.36
N TRP A 33 18.24 3.25 -2.30
CA TRP A 33 18.30 2.33 -1.15
C TRP A 33 19.48 2.57 -0.19
N ALA A 34 20.58 3.16 -0.66
CA ALA A 34 21.85 3.39 0.06
C ALA A 34 22.17 4.87 0.36
N SER A 35 21.33 5.83 -0.03
CA SER A 35 21.57 7.25 0.29
C SER A 35 21.62 7.48 1.80
N ASP A 36 22.66 8.17 2.25
CA ASP A 36 22.83 8.66 3.63
C ASP A 36 21.93 9.87 3.91
N ARG A 37 21.48 10.53 2.84
CA ARG A 37 20.57 11.66 2.82
C ARG A 37 19.16 11.15 2.61
N ILE A 38 18.41 11.09 3.69
CA ILE A 38 16.96 10.95 3.66
C ILE A 38 16.39 12.34 3.31
N GLU A 39 16.51 12.75 2.04
CA GLU A 39 15.85 13.96 1.54
C GLU A 39 14.37 13.63 1.30
N GLY A 40 13.59 13.54 2.37
CA GLY A 40 12.12 13.38 2.31
C GLY A 40 11.55 12.14 3.00
N GLU A 41 10.23 12.12 3.13
CA GLU A 41 9.39 11.14 3.86
C GLU A 41 9.44 9.70 3.28
N GLU A 42 10.19 9.50 2.20
CA GLU A 42 10.20 8.31 1.32
C GLU A 42 10.72 7.02 1.98
N ARG A 43 11.46 7.13 3.09
CA ARG A 43 11.91 5.98 3.89
C ARG A 43 11.10 5.77 5.17
N THR A 44 10.10 6.62 5.43
CA THR A 44 9.29 6.50 6.64
C THR A 44 8.01 5.72 6.34
N THR A 45 7.85 4.57 6.98
CA THR A 45 6.59 3.82 6.99
C THR A 45 5.52 4.50 7.83
N ASN A 46 5.84 5.63 8.48
CA ASN A 46 4.96 6.42 9.34
C ASN A 46 3.60 6.72 8.72
N ALA A 47 3.54 7.07 7.44
CA ALA A 47 2.27 7.36 6.77
C ALA A 47 1.40 6.10 6.64
N CYS A 48 1.98 4.98 6.20
CA CYS A 48 1.30 3.69 6.08
C CYS A 48 0.91 3.13 7.45
N GLU A 49 1.79 3.21 8.44
CA GLU A 49 1.54 2.81 9.82
C GLU A 49 0.44 3.65 10.47
N ALA A 50 0.46 4.98 10.28
CA ALA A 50 -0.58 5.87 10.78
C ALA A 50 -1.92 5.60 10.09
N PHE A 51 -1.92 5.32 8.79
CA PHE A 51 -3.13 4.94 8.07
C PHE A 51 -3.70 3.62 8.62
N HIS A 52 -2.90 2.56 8.72
CA HIS A 52 -3.35 1.27 9.24
C HIS A 52 -3.79 1.33 10.70
N SER A 53 -3.07 2.09 11.54
CA SER A 53 -3.44 2.31 12.94
C SER A 53 -4.80 3.00 13.06
N LYS A 54 -5.00 4.12 12.36
CA LYS A 54 -6.28 4.85 12.35
C LYS A 54 -7.40 4.03 11.74
N PHE A 55 -7.12 3.31 10.67
CA PHE A 55 -8.09 2.42 10.04
C PHE A 55 -8.54 1.35 11.04
N ASN A 56 -7.61 0.59 11.63
CA ASN A 56 -7.93 -0.46 12.61
C ASN A 56 -8.67 0.06 13.85
N ALA A 57 -8.34 1.28 14.31
CA ALA A 57 -9.06 1.92 15.41
C ALA A 57 -10.56 2.10 15.09
N ASN A 58 -10.94 2.33 13.83
CA ASN A 58 -12.35 2.44 13.43
C ASN A 58 -13.11 1.11 13.50
N PHE A 59 -12.43 -0.04 13.45
CA PHE A 59 -13.06 -1.37 13.53
C PHE A 59 -13.07 -1.93 14.96
N SER A 60 -12.17 -1.44 15.80
CA SER A 60 -11.95 -1.94 17.16
C SER A 60 -12.54 -1.02 18.23
N ALA A 61 -12.97 0.19 17.85
CA ALA A 61 -13.64 1.11 18.76
C ALA A 61 -14.95 0.49 19.26
N PRO A 62 -15.25 0.60 20.56
CA PRO A 62 -16.54 0.13 21.11
C PRO A 62 -17.74 0.82 20.44
N ASN A 63 -17.53 2.07 19.99
CA ASN A 63 -18.55 2.89 19.32
C ASN A 63 -17.91 3.81 18.25
N PRO A 64 -18.51 3.91 17.05
CA PRO A 64 -19.66 3.13 16.60
C PRO A 64 -19.28 1.68 16.35
N ASN A 65 -20.19 0.75 16.64
CA ASN A 65 -20.02 -0.67 16.38
C ASN A 65 -19.68 -0.91 14.90
N ILE A 66 -18.80 -1.88 14.62
CA ILE A 66 -18.44 -2.33 13.28
C ILE A 66 -19.67 -2.60 12.37
N TYR A 67 -20.80 -3.02 12.92
CA TYR A 67 -22.03 -3.20 12.15
C TYR A 67 -22.52 -1.91 11.48
N ALA A 68 -22.31 -0.73 12.09
CA ALA A 68 -22.65 0.56 11.47
C ALA A 68 -21.79 0.82 10.21
N PHE A 69 -20.51 0.45 10.23
CA PHE A 69 -19.65 0.54 9.05
C PHE A 69 -20.10 -0.42 7.94
N VAL A 70 -20.45 -1.67 8.30
CA VAL A 70 -20.98 -2.67 7.36
C VAL A 70 -22.29 -2.21 6.73
N GLU A 71 -23.19 -1.62 7.50
CA GLU A 71 -24.44 -1.04 6.98
C GLU A 71 -24.19 0.09 5.98
N VAL A 72 -23.26 1.01 6.27
CA VAL A 72 -22.88 2.07 5.33
C VAL A 72 -22.31 1.48 4.04
N MET A 73 -21.40 0.50 4.12
CA MET A 73 -20.84 -0.14 2.92
C MET A 73 -21.93 -0.82 2.08
N ASN A 74 -22.82 -1.58 2.72
CA ASN A 74 -23.96 -2.21 2.05
C ASN A 74 -24.85 -1.16 1.39
N SER A 75 -25.10 -0.03 2.06
CA SER A 75 -25.91 1.05 1.52
C SER A 75 -25.28 1.68 0.27
N VAL A 76 -23.95 1.87 0.26
CA VAL A 76 -23.22 2.41 -0.90
C VAL A 76 -23.23 1.41 -2.06
N GLN A 77 -23.05 0.12 -1.78
CA GLN A 77 -23.07 -0.94 -2.80
C GLN A 77 -24.47 -1.11 -3.41
N LEU A 78 -25.53 -1.07 -2.58
CA LEU A 78 -26.92 -1.11 -3.02
C LEU A 78 -27.32 0.19 -3.73
N ALA A 79 -26.80 1.34 -3.28
CA ALA A 79 -26.99 2.63 -3.93
C ALA A 79 -26.40 2.67 -5.33
N ARG A 80 -25.27 2.00 -5.55
CA ARG A 80 -24.69 1.85 -6.89
C ARG A 80 -25.59 1.00 -7.81
N ASN A 81 -26.40 0.12 -7.23
CA ASN A 81 -27.30 -0.78 -7.96
C ASN A 81 -28.75 -0.23 -8.05
N PHE A 82 -29.06 0.93 -7.46
CA PHE A 82 -30.39 1.55 -7.49
C PHE A 82 -30.35 3.01 -7.97
N PRO A 83 -31.42 3.54 -8.59
CA PRO A 83 -31.43 4.91 -9.11
C PRO A 83 -31.28 5.92 -7.96
N SER A 84 -30.46 6.95 -8.20
CA SER A 84 -29.90 7.95 -7.29
C SER A 84 -30.85 8.73 -6.36
N GLY A 85 -32.18 8.54 -6.46
CA GLY A 85 -33.18 9.26 -5.67
C GLY A 85 -33.49 8.68 -4.29
N ALA A 86 -33.44 7.35 -4.13
CA ALA A 86 -33.89 6.69 -2.90
C ALA A 86 -32.87 6.74 -1.74
N THR A 87 -31.59 6.81 -2.06
CA THR A 87 -30.49 6.70 -1.10
C THR A 87 -30.26 7.96 -0.27
N ARG A 88 -30.62 9.15 -0.79
CA ARG A 88 -30.54 10.41 -0.03
C ARG A 88 -31.55 10.51 1.12
N LEU A 89 -32.68 9.82 1.05
CA LEU A 89 -33.71 9.84 2.09
C LEU A 89 -33.37 8.90 3.25
N TRP A 90 -32.79 7.73 2.97
CA TRP A 90 -32.42 6.74 3.98
C TRP A 90 -31.19 7.14 4.80
N ILE A 91 -30.17 7.77 4.18
CA ILE A 91 -29.01 8.28 4.93
C ILE A 91 -29.44 9.36 5.95
N LYS A 92 -30.41 10.21 5.60
CA LYS A 92 -30.95 11.24 6.52
C LYS A 92 -31.72 10.66 7.70
N SER A 93 -32.27 9.45 7.60
CA SER A 93 -32.98 8.80 8.71
C SER A 93 -32.06 8.12 9.72
N LEU A 94 -30.80 7.86 9.37
CA LEU A 94 -29.81 7.22 10.25
C LEU A 94 -29.00 8.22 11.10
N GLN A 95 -29.15 9.52 10.84
CA GLN A 95 -28.49 10.60 11.60
C GLN A 95 -29.40 11.20 12.68
N ARG A 96 -30.46 10.51 13.10
CA ARG A 96 -31.36 10.91 14.21
C ARG A 96 -31.11 10.10 15.46
#